data_AF-A0A813LV34-F1
#
_entry.id   AF-A0A813LV34-F1
#
_cell.length_a   1.000
_cell.length_b   1.000
_cell.length_c   1.000
_cell.angle_alpha   90.00
_cell.angle_beta   90.00
_cell.angle_gamma   90.00
#
_symmetry.space_group_name_H-M   'P 1'
#
loop_
_entity.id
_entity.type
_entity.pdbx_description
1 polymer ?
#
loop_
_entity_poly.entity_id
_entity_poly.type
_entity_poly.pdbx_seq_one_letter_code
_entity_poly.pdbx_strand_id
1 'polypeptide(L)'
;HEQMNAFMRREIYQAKVRSMALQGAEIWGWRRHHKLERAEGRSLRILTRAHGRTRIEAMLWLMGLLPLWTHAARQAFGFLISVLRNGDKFEKAALTHWQTTSSLQKWGWFHEMLTAFQEVGILIDMGGEDAVNKWTYQDATHWQSKFLTLCNNKAHADITTTLINGKYSFMVSLLPLFSSPRPLSSSTGTKSHRALCRWFLSSHLLEIENGRYARITRERRWCRRCYLSLGIRVLGDEAHALQYCLRGAESRSLISRHMVELFQRGGVQITPGDSILSMAHQIHRLSPQLQKNVWHKLGQLMACIDDEIKKEHCSQDALPNRWMTVVRTAQVRSVTAAAQRYFQKRLRRASRPTLIHIPDDSDDSVEIVSVTVPFTLYAPTTRRNQAAHHAAVYPAPTPARPVPHALPLQHPPPRAPLQLHPRSV
;
A
#
# COMPACT_ATOMS: atom_id res chain seq x y z
N HIS A 1 -15.02 0.83 10.44
CA HIS A 1 -15.76 1.61 11.44
C HIS A 1 -15.03 2.93 11.71
N GLU A 2 -15.74 4.06 11.79
CA GLU A 2 -15.13 5.37 12.04
C GLU A 2 -14.55 5.50 13.45
N GLN A 3 -15.08 4.74 14.42
CA GLN A 3 -14.63 4.74 15.81
C GLN A 3 -13.39 3.87 16.09
N MET A 4 -12.93 3.06 15.14
CA MET A 4 -11.77 2.20 15.35
C MET A 4 -10.45 2.98 15.22
N ASN A 5 -9.74 3.11 16.34
CA ASN A 5 -8.40 3.71 16.39
C ASN A 5 -7.32 2.77 15.79
N ALA A 6 -6.11 3.28 15.59
CA ALA A 6 -5.01 2.54 14.96
C ALA A 6 -4.56 1.31 15.75
N PHE A 7 -4.58 1.40 17.09
CA PHE A 7 -4.27 0.29 17.97
C PHE A 7 -5.28 -0.84 17.77
N MET A 8 -6.57 -0.55 17.86
CA MET A 8 -7.65 -1.53 17.62
C MET A 8 -7.57 -2.17 16.23
N ARG A 9 -7.24 -1.40 15.20
CA ARG A 9 -7.07 -1.93 13.83
C ARG A 9 -5.87 -2.86 13.72
N ARG A 10 -4.75 -2.51 14.37
CA ARG A 10 -3.55 -3.36 14.44
C ARG A 10 -3.84 -4.63 15.23
N GLU A 11 -4.53 -4.53 16.36
CA GLU A 11 -4.92 -5.68 17.18
C GLU A 11 -5.87 -6.61 16.42
N ILE A 12 -6.91 -6.09 15.76
CA ILE A 12 -7.80 -6.91 14.92
C ILE A 12 -7.03 -7.54 13.75
N TYR A 13 -6.11 -6.79 13.13
CA TYR A 13 -5.25 -7.35 12.11
C TYR A 13 -4.38 -8.48 12.65
N GLN A 14 -3.75 -8.29 13.81
CA GLN A 14 -2.93 -9.32 14.45
C GLN A 14 -3.77 -10.53 14.83
N ALA A 15 -4.97 -10.34 15.38
CA ALA A 15 -5.90 -11.41 15.69
C ALA A 15 -6.29 -12.20 14.44
N LYS A 16 -6.62 -11.51 13.34
CA LYS A 16 -6.89 -12.12 12.04
C LYS A 16 -5.68 -12.89 11.50
N VAL A 17 -4.50 -12.28 11.54
CA VAL A 17 -3.23 -12.88 11.08
C VAL A 17 -2.90 -14.13 11.90
N ARG A 18 -3.11 -14.10 13.22
CA ARG A 18 -2.95 -15.26 14.09
C ARG A 18 -3.93 -16.38 13.73
N SER A 19 -5.21 -16.05 13.53
CA SER A 19 -6.22 -17.03 13.11
C SER A 19 -5.90 -17.65 11.74
N MET A 20 -5.45 -16.83 10.78
CA MET A 20 -5.00 -17.31 9.47
C MET A 20 -3.72 -18.16 9.56
N ALA A 21 -2.78 -17.79 10.42
CA ALA A 21 -1.54 -18.55 10.64
C ALA A 21 -1.83 -19.93 11.26
N LEU A 22 -2.76 -19.99 12.21
CA LEU A 22 -3.25 -21.25 12.82
C LEU A 22 -3.84 -22.17 11.74
N GLN A 23 -4.87 -21.70 11.04
CA GLN A 23 -5.54 -22.49 9.99
C GLN A 23 -4.58 -22.86 8.86
N GLY A 24 -3.64 -21.98 8.51
CA GLY A 24 -2.66 -22.24 7.47
C GLY A 24 -1.63 -23.29 7.87
N ALA A 25 -1.06 -23.18 9.08
CA ALA A 25 -0.03 -24.09 9.56
C ALA A 25 -0.54 -25.54 9.60
N GLU A 26 -1.81 -25.72 9.95
CA GLU A 26 -2.47 -27.04 10.02
C GLU A 26 -2.71 -27.66 8.63
N ILE A 27 -3.17 -26.88 7.64
CA ILE A 27 -3.67 -27.45 6.38
C ILE A 27 -2.58 -27.56 5.30
N TRP A 28 -1.66 -26.60 5.19
CA TRP A 28 -0.72 -26.57 4.05
C TRP A 28 0.77 -26.41 4.39
N GLY A 29 1.14 -26.48 5.68
CA GLY A 29 2.51 -26.13 6.13
C GLY A 29 2.76 -24.63 6.06
N TRP A 30 3.52 -24.04 7.00
CA TRP A 30 3.52 -22.58 7.15
C TRP A 30 4.30 -21.80 6.09
N ARG A 31 5.08 -22.48 5.23
CA ARG A 31 5.91 -21.82 4.21
C ARG A 31 5.22 -21.67 2.84
N ARG A 32 4.13 -22.38 2.57
CA ARG A 32 3.52 -22.47 1.23
C ARG A 32 2.23 -21.64 1.05
N HIS A 33 2.10 -20.52 1.75
CA HIS A 33 0.85 -19.77 1.83
C HIS A 33 0.77 -18.50 1.00
N HIS A 34 1.12 -18.57 -0.28
CA HIS A 34 0.91 -17.45 -1.23
C HIS A 34 -0.53 -16.90 -1.20
N LYS A 35 -1.54 -17.73 -0.86
CA LYS A 35 -2.94 -17.30 -0.66
C LYS A 35 -3.11 -16.45 0.60
N LEU A 36 -2.48 -16.83 1.72
CA LEU A 36 -2.53 -16.06 2.96
C LEU A 36 -1.77 -14.74 2.83
N GLU A 37 -0.59 -14.74 2.19
CA GLU A 37 0.17 -13.52 1.91
C GLU A 37 -0.64 -12.54 1.02
N ARG A 38 -1.38 -13.05 0.03
CA ARG A 38 -2.28 -12.21 -0.76
C ARG A 38 -3.41 -11.61 0.09
N ALA A 39 -4.00 -12.39 0.99
CA ALA A 39 -5.05 -11.91 1.89
C ALA A 39 -4.52 -10.93 2.95
N GLU A 40 -3.31 -11.16 3.44
CA GLU A 40 -2.55 -10.26 4.30
C GLU A 40 -2.29 -8.93 3.59
N GLY A 41 -1.71 -8.98 2.39
CA GLY A 41 -1.45 -7.80 1.56
C GLY A 41 -2.70 -6.99 1.25
N ARG A 42 -3.86 -7.63 0.99
CA ARG A 42 -5.14 -6.91 0.85
C ARG A 42 -5.53 -6.17 2.12
N SER A 43 -5.38 -6.82 3.28
CA SER A 43 -5.74 -6.24 4.58
C SER A 43 -4.83 -5.05 4.91
N LEU A 44 -3.52 -5.21 4.73
CA LEU A 44 -2.54 -4.14 4.91
C LEU A 44 -2.80 -2.95 3.99
N ARG A 45 -3.17 -3.17 2.72
CA ARG A 45 -3.52 -2.08 1.80
C ARG A 45 -4.70 -1.26 2.29
N ILE A 46 -5.73 -1.91 2.85
CA ILE A 46 -6.89 -1.20 3.41
C ILE A 46 -6.46 -0.35 4.62
N LEU A 47 -5.64 -0.92 5.51
CA LEU A 47 -5.18 -0.24 6.72
C LEU A 47 -4.29 0.96 6.41
N THR A 48 -3.33 0.78 5.51
CA THR A 48 -2.34 1.80 5.14
C THR A 48 -2.86 2.75 4.03
N ARG A 49 -4.01 2.43 3.43
CA ARG A 49 -4.52 3.07 2.20
C ARG A 49 -3.50 3.06 1.06
N ALA A 50 -2.67 2.02 1.01
CA ALA A 50 -1.64 1.88 0.00
C ALA A 50 -2.21 1.61 -1.40
N HIS A 51 -1.46 2.00 -2.42
CA HIS A 51 -1.75 1.63 -3.79
C HIS A 51 -1.62 0.11 -4.01
N GLY A 52 -2.34 -0.45 -4.99
CA GLY A 52 -2.37 -1.90 -5.24
C GLY A 52 -1.00 -2.53 -5.54
N ARG A 53 -0.05 -1.73 -6.07
CA ARG A 53 1.33 -2.15 -6.38
C ARG A 53 2.34 -1.87 -5.27
N THR A 54 1.90 -1.44 -4.09
CA THR A 54 2.80 -1.26 -2.94
C THR A 54 3.27 -2.62 -2.44
N ARG A 55 4.58 -2.74 -2.21
CA ARG A 55 5.23 -3.93 -1.65
C ARG A 55 4.72 -4.22 -0.24
N ILE A 56 4.56 -5.50 0.09
CA ILE A 56 4.01 -5.91 1.38
C ILE A 56 4.98 -5.54 2.51
N GLU A 57 6.28 -5.71 2.27
CA GLU A 57 7.38 -5.39 3.16
C GLU A 57 7.35 -3.92 3.58
N ALA A 58 7.00 -3.01 2.67
CA ALA A 58 6.89 -1.58 2.98
C ALA A 58 5.71 -1.28 3.91
N MET A 59 4.57 -1.95 3.68
CA MET A 59 3.41 -1.81 4.56
C MET A 59 3.66 -2.44 5.93
N LEU A 60 4.31 -3.60 5.97
CA LEU A 60 4.74 -4.27 7.20
C LEU A 60 5.69 -3.38 8.02
N TRP A 61 6.70 -2.80 7.38
CA TRP A 61 7.64 -1.87 8.01
C TRP A 61 6.92 -0.66 8.61
N LEU A 62 6.09 0.02 7.80
CA LEU A 62 5.31 1.19 8.24
C LEU A 62 4.41 0.87 9.45
N MET A 63 3.82 -0.33 9.47
CA MET A 63 2.95 -0.79 10.54
C MET A 63 3.70 -1.37 11.75
N GLY A 64 5.01 -1.64 11.64
CA GLY A 64 5.79 -2.34 12.67
C GLY A 64 5.25 -3.76 12.89
N LEU A 65 5.03 -4.48 11.79
CA LEU A 65 4.48 -5.83 11.77
C LEU A 65 5.46 -6.77 11.07
N LEU A 66 5.70 -7.93 11.68
CA LEU A 66 6.51 -8.97 11.08
C LEU A 66 5.73 -9.71 9.99
N PRO A 67 6.41 -10.34 9.02
CA PRO A 67 5.75 -11.19 8.02
C PRO A 67 4.97 -12.33 8.68
N LEU A 68 3.92 -12.80 8.01
CA LEU A 68 3.08 -13.91 8.50
C LEU A 68 3.89 -15.15 8.93
N TRP A 69 4.97 -15.49 8.21
CA TRP A 69 5.76 -16.69 8.49
C TRP A 69 6.37 -16.69 9.89
N THR A 70 6.73 -15.53 10.47
CA THR A 70 7.29 -15.48 11.84
C THR A 70 6.25 -15.86 12.88
N HIS A 71 4.99 -15.47 12.65
CA HIS A 71 3.88 -15.84 13.52
C HIS A 71 3.55 -17.31 13.39
N ALA A 72 3.57 -17.84 12.17
CA ALA A 72 3.31 -19.25 11.93
C ALA A 72 4.41 -20.15 12.53
N ALA A 73 5.69 -19.78 12.38
CA ALA A 73 6.80 -20.47 13.02
C ALA A 73 6.67 -20.51 14.56
N ARG A 74 6.22 -19.40 15.17
CA ARG A 74 5.95 -19.35 16.62
C ARG A 74 4.85 -20.30 17.04
N GLN A 75 3.74 -20.31 16.30
CA GLN A 75 2.60 -21.19 16.61
C GLN A 75 2.97 -22.65 16.43
N ALA A 76 3.64 -23.00 15.32
CA ALA A 76 4.09 -24.36 15.08
C ALA A 76 5.06 -24.85 16.16
N PHE A 77 6.04 -24.04 16.56
CA PHE A 77 6.95 -24.48 17.61
C PHE A 77 6.23 -24.60 18.97
N GLY A 78 5.29 -23.71 19.27
CA GLY A 78 4.42 -23.82 20.44
C GLY A 78 3.58 -25.11 20.43
N PHE A 79 3.05 -25.49 19.27
CA PHE A 79 2.32 -26.74 19.08
C PHE A 79 3.21 -27.96 19.34
N LEU A 80 4.44 -27.99 18.82
CA LEU A 80 5.40 -29.06 19.12
C LEU A 80 5.59 -29.21 20.64
N ILE A 81 5.87 -28.10 21.32
CA ILE A 81 6.06 -28.08 22.79
C ILE A 81 4.82 -28.60 23.51
N SER A 82 3.62 -28.24 23.03
CA SER A 82 2.36 -28.72 23.59
C SER A 82 2.19 -30.24 23.43
N VAL A 83 2.45 -30.79 22.24
CA VAL A 83 2.39 -32.23 21.97
C VAL A 83 3.42 -32.99 22.81
N LEU A 84 4.65 -32.46 22.93
CA LEU A 84 5.70 -33.08 23.75
C LEU A 84 5.34 -33.08 25.24
N ARG A 85 4.69 -32.03 25.74
CA ARG A 85 4.34 -31.88 27.16
C ARG A 85 3.10 -32.70 27.53
N ASN A 86 2.02 -32.51 26.79
CA ASN A 86 0.67 -32.91 27.16
C ASN A 86 0.05 -33.89 26.15
N GLY A 87 0.79 -34.28 25.11
CA GLY A 87 0.23 -35.02 23.99
C GLY A 87 -0.35 -36.36 24.42
N ASP A 88 -1.55 -36.65 23.92
CA ASP A 88 -2.18 -37.95 24.08
C ASP A 88 -1.50 -39.04 23.23
N LYS A 89 -2.02 -40.27 23.27
CA LYS A 89 -1.46 -41.40 22.50
C LYS A 89 -1.49 -41.13 20.98
N PHE A 90 -2.55 -40.50 20.48
CA PHE A 90 -2.72 -40.24 19.05
C PHE A 90 -1.82 -39.10 18.60
N GLU A 91 -1.72 -38.02 19.38
CA GLU A 91 -0.86 -36.88 19.07
C GLU A 91 0.62 -37.27 19.06
N LYS A 92 1.06 -38.12 20.01
CA LYS A 92 2.42 -38.66 20.03
C LYS A 92 2.70 -39.60 18.85
N ALA A 93 1.73 -40.43 18.48
CA ALA A 93 1.84 -41.28 17.30
C ALA A 93 1.92 -40.44 16.01
N ALA A 94 1.12 -39.37 15.92
CA ALA A 94 1.15 -38.43 14.79
C ALA A 94 2.50 -37.72 14.70
N LEU A 95 3.06 -37.27 15.83
CA LEU A 95 4.39 -36.67 15.85
C LEU A 95 5.47 -37.65 15.34
N THR A 96 5.46 -38.89 15.82
CA THR A 96 6.38 -39.94 15.37
C THR A 96 6.25 -40.18 13.86
N HIS A 97 5.02 -40.20 13.37
CA HIS A 97 4.75 -40.32 11.94
C HIS A 97 5.30 -39.10 11.16
N TRP A 98 5.07 -37.88 11.61
CA TRP A 98 5.60 -36.67 10.96
C TRP A 98 7.13 -36.61 10.95
N GLN A 99 7.78 -37.04 12.03
CA GLN A 99 9.24 -37.17 12.10
C GLN A 99 9.75 -38.20 11.09
N THR A 100 9.12 -39.37 11.03
CA THR A 100 9.47 -40.43 10.07
C THR A 100 9.30 -39.95 8.63
N THR A 101 8.17 -39.31 8.31
CA THR A 101 7.87 -38.74 7.00
C THR A 101 8.88 -37.64 6.63
N SER A 102 9.25 -36.79 7.58
CA SER A 102 10.29 -35.77 7.38
C SER A 102 11.63 -36.40 7.02
N SER A 103 12.06 -37.44 7.74
CA SER A 103 13.35 -38.10 7.51
C SER A 103 13.40 -38.83 6.16
N LEU A 104 12.33 -39.55 5.80
CA LEU A 104 12.30 -40.37 4.60
C LEU A 104 11.99 -39.57 3.33
N GLN A 105 11.05 -38.64 3.42
CA GLN A 105 10.45 -38.01 2.24
C GLN A 105 10.75 -36.50 2.16
N LYS A 106 11.41 -35.92 3.17
CA LYS A 106 11.83 -34.50 3.20
C LYS A 106 10.69 -33.53 2.86
N TRP A 107 9.53 -33.76 3.46
CA TRP A 107 8.34 -32.91 3.34
C TRP A 107 7.45 -33.04 4.58
N GLY A 108 6.40 -32.22 4.62
CA GLY A 108 5.45 -32.17 5.73
C GLY A 108 5.85 -31.14 6.80
N TRP A 109 4.95 -30.97 7.78
CA TRP A 109 5.05 -29.94 8.80
C TRP A 109 6.36 -29.99 9.61
N PHE A 110 6.79 -31.19 10.03
CA PHE A 110 8.03 -31.34 10.81
C PHE A 110 9.28 -31.03 9.97
N HIS A 111 9.29 -31.42 8.70
CA HIS A 111 10.38 -31.07 7.79
C HIS A 111 10.47 -29.55 7.57
N GLU A 112 9.33 -28.88 7.39
CA GLU A 112 9.30 -27.41 7.27
C GLU A 112 9.84 -26.71 8.53
N MET A 113 9.64 -27.31 9.71
CA MET A 113 10.24 -26.85 10.96
C MET A 113 11.76 -26.96 10.96
N LEU A 114 12.30 -28.12 10.58
CA LEU A 114 13.75 -28.32 10.48
C LEU A 114 14.38 -27.35 9.48
N THR A 115 13.75 -27.16 8.31
CA THR A 115 14.20 -26.18 7.33
C THR A 115 14.14 -24.76 7.87
N ALA A 116 13.13 -24.42 8.70
CA ALA A 116 13.08 -23.13 9.39
C ALA A 116 14.23 -22.97 10.39
N PHE A 117 14.57 -24.00 11.17
CA PHE A 117 15.75 -24.00 12.04
C PHE A 117 17.05 -23.81 11.26
N GLN A 118 17.17 -24.46 10.10
CA GLN A 118 18.32 -24.32 9.22
C GLN A 118 18.45 -22.89 8.67
N GLU A 119 17.35 -22.31 8.18
CA GLU A 119 17.38 -20.98 7.54
C GLU A 119 17.61 -19.81 8.49
N VAL A 120 17.22 -19.96 9.76
CA VAL A 120 17.59 -19.01 10.82
C VAL A 120 18.95 -19.31 11.43
N GLY A 121 19.62 -20.39 10.98
CA GLY A 121 20.99 -20.75 11.36
C GLY A 121 21.14 -21.36 12.74
N ILE A 122 20.09 -21.97 13.31
CA ILE A 122 20.13 -22.55 14.67
C ILE A 122 20.19 -24.07 14.70
N LEU A 123 19.90 -24.75 13.59
CA LEU A 123 19.81 -26.22 13.56
C LEU A 123 21.11 -26.91 13.99
N ILE A 124 22.26 -26.36 13.63
CA ILE A 124 23.57 -26.90 14.01
C ILE A 124 23.78 -26.79 15.53
N ASP A 125 23.47 -25.63 16.12
CA ASP A 125 23.55 -25.40 17.57
C ASP A 125 22.63 -26.37 18.35
N MET A 126 21.54 -26.79 17.74
CA MET A 126 20.58 -27.76 18.30
C MET A 126 21.04 -29.21 18.21
N GLY A 127 22.20 -29.49 17.60
CA GLY A 127 22.73 -30.84 17.37
C GLY A 127 22.28 -31.48 16.06
N GLY A 128 21.73 -30.71 15.12
CA GLY A 128 21.27 -31.19 13.82
C GLY A 128 19.88 -31.84 13.82
N GLU A 129 19.44 -32.32 12.66
CA GLU A 129 18.11 -32.94 12.49
C GLU A 129 17.88 -34.13 13.44
N ASP A 130 18.91 -34.97 13.63
CA ASP A 130 18.81 -36.18 14.46
C ASP A 130 18.59 -35.90 15.94
N ALA A 131 19.19 -34.82 16.46
CA ALA A 131 18.97 -34.39 17.83
C ALA A 131 17.55 -33.84 18.01
N VAL A 132 17.08 -33.01 17.08
CA VAL A 132 15.73 -32.44 17.09
C VAL A 132 14.64 -33.52 17.01
N ASN A 133 14.87 -34.59 16.24
CA ASN A 133 13.97 -35.74 16.17
C ASN A 133 13.78 -36.45 17.53
N LYS A 134 14.74 -36.34 18.44
CA LYS A 134 14.74 -37.01 19.75
C LYS A 134 14.41 -36.08 20.90
N TRP A 135 14.02 -34.83 20.62
CA TRP A 135 13.75 -33.84 21.65
C TRP A 135 12.65 -34.27 22.62
N THR A 136 12.94 -34.03 23.89
CA THR A 136 11.95 -33.99 24.96
C THR A 136 11.28 -32.60 25.02
N TYR A 137 10.23 -32.48 25.83
CA TYR A 137 9.62 -31.19 26.15
C TYR A 137 10.64 -30.18 26.71
N GLN A 138 11.59 -30.64 27.53
CA GLN A 138 12.61 -29.76 28.15
C GLN A 138 13.57 -29.20 27.10
N ASP A 139 14.01 -30.05 26.17
CA ASP A 139 14.88 -29.64 25.06
C ASP A 139 14.19 -28.60 24.18
N ALA A 140 12.96 -28.87 23.76
CA ALA A 140 12.20 -27.96 22.91
C ALA A 140 11.95 -26.59 23.61
N THR A 141 11.64 -26.61 24.90
CA THR A 141 11.40 -25.39 25.69
C THR A 141 12.67 -24.57 25.86
N HIS A 142 13.82 -25.22 26.08
CA HIS A 142 15.13 -24.56 26.18
C HIS A 142 15.42 -23.70 24.95
N TRP A 143 15.13 -24.21 23.75
CA TRP A 143 15.43 -23.53 22.49
C TRP A 143 14.39 -22.49 22.05
N GLN A 144 13.20 -22.48 22.66
CA GLN A 144 12.06 -21.66 22.20
C GLN A 144 12.42 -20.18 22.07
N SER A 145 12.95 -19.57 23.12
CA SER A 145 13.27 -18.14 23.14
C SER A 145 14.31 -17.76 22.08
N LYS A 146 15.38 -18.58 21.94
CA LYS A 146 16.46 -18.34 20.98
C LYS A 146 15.96 -18.45 19.54
N PHE A 147 15.18 -19.48 19.22
CA PHE A 147 14.58 -19.63 17.89
C PHE A 147 13.67 -18.45 17.50
N LEU A 148 12.77 -18.04 18.40
CA LEU A 148 11.85 -16.92 18.14
C LEU A 148 12.61 -15.61 17.93
N THR A 149 13.68 -15.40 18.68
CA THR A 149 14.55 -14.23 18.52
C THR A 149 15.22 -14.22 17.15
N LEU A 150 15.79 -15.35 16.72
CA LEU A 150 16.40 -15.48 15.40
C LEU A 150 15.40 -15.32 14.25
N CYS A 151 14.17 -15.83 14.41
CA CYS A 151 13.09 -15.61 13.44
C CYS A 151 12.79 -14.11 13.26
N ASN A 152 12.63 -13.38 14.36
CA ASN A 152 12.38 -11.95 14.31
C ASN A 152 13.56 -11.20 13.66
N ASN A 153 14.79 -11.56 14.02
CA ASN A 153 16.01 -10.93 13.47
C ASN A 153 16.13 -11.17 11.96
N LYS A 154 15.92 -12.41 11.50
CA LYS A 154 15.92 -12.74 10.07
C LYS A 154 14.85 -11.95 9.32
N ALA A 155 13.62 -11.94 9.83
CA ALA A 155 12.53 -11.18 9.22
C ALA A 155 12.83 -9.68 9.13
N HIS A 156 13.43 -9.09 10.17
CA HIS A 156 13.88 -7.71 10.13
C HIS A 156 14.94 -7.49 9.05
N ALA A 157 15.95 -8.35 8.98
CA ALA A 157 17.02 -8.26 7.99
C ALA A 157 16.48 -8.37 6.56
N ASP A 158 15.57 -9.31 6.30
CA ASP A 158 14.97 -9.55 4.99
C ASP A 158 14.13 -8.34 4.52
N ILE A 159 13.28 -7.80 5.39
CA ILE A 159 12.50 -6.58 5.09
C ILE A 159 13.46 -5.41 4.86
N THR A 160 14.43 -5.21 5.75
CA THR A 160 15.35 -4.06 5.70
C THR A 160 16.16 -4.05 4.40
N THR A 161 16.74 -5.19 4.03
CA THR A 161 17.51 -5.37 2.79
C THR A 161 16.67 -5.05 1.55
N THR A 162 15.38 -5.42 1.58
CA THR A 162 14.44 -5.16 0.48
C THR A 162 14.07 -3.68 0.33
N LEU A 163 14.14 -2.90 1.43
CA LEU A 163 13.66 -1.51 1.47
C LEU A 163 14.77 -0.46 1.34
N ILE A 164 15.97 -0.69 1.89
CA ILE A 164 17.07 0.29 1.93
C ILE A 164 17.49 0.74 0.52
N ASN A 165 17.67 -0.22 -0.40
CA ASN A 165 18.22 0.06 -1.73
C ASN A 165 17.15 0.40 -2.78
N GLY A 166 15.98 0.89 -2.35
CA GLY A 166 14.81 1.02 -3.21
C GLY A 166 14.06 2.33 -3.07
N LYS A 167 12.89 2.37 -3.71
CA LYS A 167 11.96 3.52 -3.67
C LYS A 167 11.47 3.87 -2.26
N TYR A 168 11.65 2.98 -1.30
CA TYR A 168 11.20 3.13 0.08
C TYR A 168 12.31 3.61 1.02
N SER A 169 13.49 3.99 0.49
CA SER A 169 14.62 4.45 1.29
C SER A 169 14.26 5.64 2.19
N PHE A 170 13.42 6.57 1.71
CA PHE A 170 12.90 7.69 2.50
C PHE A 170 12.11 7.24 3.74
N MET A 171 11.34 6.15 3.63
CA MET A 171 10.64 5.60 4.79
C MET A 171 11.60 4.98 5.79
N VAL A 172 12.62 4.25 5.30
CA VAL A 172 13.61 3.63 6.18
C VAL A 172 14.48 4.69 6.87
N SER A 173 14.83 5.78 6.20
CA SER A 173 15.61 6.86 6.83
C SER A 173 14.84 7.52 7.99
N LEU A 174 13.54 7.72 7.84
CA LEU A 174 12.68 8.32 8.86
C LEU A 174 12.18 7.35 9.93
N LEU A 175 12.17 6.04 9.63
CA LEU A 175 11.81 4.97 10.57
C LEU A 175 12.98 3.97 10.62
N PRO A 176 14.14 4.36 11.18
CA PRO A 176 15.36 3.57 11.09
C PRO A 176 15.31 2.27 11.90
N LEU A 177 14.52 2.25 12.99
CA LEU A 177 14.37 1.06 13.82
C LEU A 177 13.01 0.41 13.59
N PHE A 178 13.00 -0.93 13.53
CA PHE A 178 11.75 -1.67 13.44
C PHE A 178 10.85 -1.45 14.67
N SER A 179 11.43 -1.18 15.83
CA SER A 179 10.73 -0.82 17.07
C SER A 179 10.33 0.65 17.16
N SER A 180 10.76 1.51 16.23
CA SER A 180 10.46 2.95 16.29
C SER A 180 8.95 3.20 16.36
N PRO A 181 8.49 4.14 17.18
CA PRO A 181 7.07 4.42 17.28
C PRO A 181 6.48 4.89 15.96
N ARG A 182 5.40 4.22 15.54
CA ARG A 182 4.88 4.34 14.19
C ARG A 182 4.00 5.59 14.04
N PRO A 183 4.03 6.22 12.86
CA PRO A 183 3.18 7.38 12.57
C PRO A 183 1.68 7.08 12.70
N LEU A 184 1.29 5.81 12.59
CA LEU A 184 -0.10 5.36 12.65
C LEU A 184 -0.75 5.59 14.03
N SER A 185 0.03 5.78 15.10
CA SER A 185 -0.53 6.21 16.40
C SER A 185 -1.12 7.63 16.36
N SER A 186 -0.77 8.43 15.33
CA SER A 186 -1.29 9.77 15.09
C SER A 186 -2.54 9.76 14.20
N SER A 187 -3.70 10.00 14.82
CA SER A 187 -5.02 10.31 14.22
C SER A 187 -5.27 9.79 12.78
N THR A 188 -5.60 8.50 12.68
CA THR A 188 -6.03 7.84 11.45
C THR A 188 -7.21 8.56 10.78
N GLY A 189 -7.15 8.72 9.45
CA GLY A 189 -8.24 9.28 8.65
C GLY A 189 -8.12 10.78 8.38
N THR A 190 -7.30 11.49 9.17
CA THR A 190 -6.97 12.90 8.90
C THR A 190 -6.26 13.06 7.55
N LYS A 191 -6.35 14.26 6.97
CA LYS A 191 -5.62 14.61 5.74
C LYS A 191 -4.12 14.44 5.94
N SER A 192 -3.61 14.84 7.11
CA SER A 192 -2.21 14.72 7.52
C SER A 192 -1.73 13.27 7.54
N HIS A 193 -2.48 12.37 8.18
CA HIS A 193 -2.16 10.94 8.21
C HIS A 193 -2.13 10.32 6.81
N ARG A 194 -3.08 10.69 5.95
CA ARG A 194 -3.12 10.23 4.55
C ARG A 194 -1.94 10.72 3.73
N ALA A 195 -1.52 11.97 3.91
CA ALA A 195 -0.34 12.51 3.24
C ALA A 195 0.91 11.75 3.68
N LEU A 196 1.08 11.58 4.99
CA LEU A 196 2.20 10.87 5.57
C LEU A 196 2.31 9.42 5.06
N CYS A 197 1.20 8.65 5.03
CA CYS A 197 1.22 7.29 4.47
C CYS A 197 1.57 7.29 2.99
N ARG A 198 1.08 8.27 2.22
CA ARG A 198 1.40 8.38 0.79
C ARG A 198 2.88 8.64 0.55
N TRP A 199 3.48 9.52 1.35
CA TRP A 199 4.90 9.83 1.30
C TRP A 199 5.73 8.60 1.63
N PHE A 200 5.45 7.91 2.74
CA PHE A 200 6.19 6.70 3.12
C PHE A 200 6.08 5.55 2.13
N LEU A 201 4.96 5.44 1.42
CA LEU A 201 4.71 4.35 0.49
C LEU A 201 5.00 4.72 -0.98
N SER A 202 5.72 5.82 -1.21
CA SER A 202 6.12 6.30 -2.55
C SER A 202 4.91 6.46 -3.48
N SER A 203 3.86 7.11 -2.97
CA SER A 203 2.58 7.34 -3.65
C SER A 203 2.09 8.78 -3.53
N HIS A 204 3.05 9.70 -3.38
CA HIS A 204 2.86 11.15 -3.31
C HIS A 204 2.99 11.77 -4.70
N LEU A 205 2.80 13.10 -4.79
CA LEU A 205 2.71 13.84 -6.05
C LEU A 205 4.03 14.50 -6.47
N LEU A 206 5.13 14.18 -5.80
CA LEU A 206 6.44 14.75 -6.13
C LEU A 206 6.94 14.21 -7.47
N GLU A 207 7.78 14.99 -8.12
CA GLU A 207 8.29 14.71 -9.45
C GLU A 207 9.09 13.41 -9.51
N ILE A 208 9.73 13.01 -8.42
CA ILE A 208 10.44 11.73 -8.32
C ILE A 208 9.53 10.52 -8.59
N GLU A 209 8.27 10.58 -8.17
CA GLU A 209 7.27 9.51 -8.40
C GLU A 209 6.47 9.75 -9.68
N ASN A 210 5.99 10.97 -9.95
CA ASN A 210 5.24 11.25 -11.17
C ASN A 210 6.09 11.01 -12.44
N GLY A 211 7.35 11.46 -12.41
CA GLY A 211 8.30 11.25 -13.50
C GLY A 211 8.61 9.77 -13.75
N ARG A 212 8.48 8.91 -12.72
CA ARG A 212 8.61 7.45 -12.89
C ARG A 212 7.51 6.90 -13.77
N TYR A 213 6.26 7.30 -13.54
CA TYR A 213 5.13 6.86 -14.37
C TYR A 213 5.23 7.40 -15.80
N ALA A 214 5.78 8.60 -15.97
CA ALA A 214 6.08 9.21 -17.26
C ALA A 214 7.38 8.69 -17.92
N ARG A 215 8.07 7.70 -17.32
CA ARG A 215 9.35 7.13 -17.82
C ARG A 215 10.49 8.14 -18.00
N ILE A 216 10.49 9.21 -17.20
CA ILE A 216 11.57 10.20 -17.15
C ILE A 216 12.73 9.62 -16.31
N THR A 217 13.98 9.79 -16.75
CA THR A 217 15.17 9.34 -15.98
C THR A 217 15.25 10.07 -14.64
N ARG A 218 15.80 9.44 -13.59
CA ARG A 218 15.73 9.97 -12.21
C ARG A 218 16.34 11.38 -12.14
N GLU A 219 17.45 11.59 -12.82
CA GLU A 219 18.25 12.82 -12.83
C GLU A 219 17.50 14.01 -13.45
N ARG A 220 16.45 13.73 -14.25
CA ARG A 220 15.62 14.73 -14.92
C ARG A 220 14.30 15.02 -14.20
N ARG A 221 14.03 14.38 -13.07
CA ARG A 221 12.80 14.57 -12.29
C ARG A 221 12.92 15.77 -11.35
N TRP A 222 13.14 16.94 -11.93
CA TRP A 222 13.41 18.15 -11.16
C TRP A 222 12.17 18.69 -10.45
N CYS A 223 12.38 19.34 -9.31
CA CYS A 223 11.33 20.09 -8.62
C CYS A 223 10.87 21.24 -9.51
N ARG A 224 9.61 21.18 -9.93
CA ARG A 224 9.08 22.15 -10.88
C ARG A 224 9.02 23.56 -10.31
N ARG A 225 8.59 23.71 -9.05
CA ARG A 225 8.46 25.01 -8.40
C ARG A 225 9.80 25.73 -8.32
N CYS A 226 10.85 25.03 -7.88
CA CYS A 226 12.19 25.61 -7.77
C CYS A 226 12.77 25.98 -9.12
N TYR A 227 12.54 25.15 -10.16
CA TYR A 227 12.96 25.49 -11.52
C TYR A 227 12.26 26.73 -12.05
N LEU A 228 10.93 26.84 -11.91
CA LEU A 228 10.16 27.97 -12.45
C LEU A 228 10.42 29.28 -11.68
N SER A 229 10.60 29.21 -10.36
CA SER A 229 10.75 30.42 -9.53
C SER A 229 12.19 30.90 -9.41
N LEU A 230 13.18 30.00 -9.44
CA LEU A 230 14.59 30.33 -9.18
C LEU A 230 15.53 29.90 -10.31
N GLY A 231 15.05 29.19 -11.34
CA GLY A 231 15.88 28.67 -12.42
C GLY A 231 16.76 27.47 -12.02
N ILE A 232 16.66 26.96 -10.80
CA ILE A 232 17.54 25.90 -10.29
C ILE A 232 17.01 24.50 -10.61
N ARG A 233 17.91 23.60 -11.01
CA ARG A 233 17.60 22.19 -11.27
C ARG A 233 17.99 21.34 -10.08
N VAL A 234 17.01 21.07 -9.22
CA VAL A 234 17.15 20.21 -8.04
C VAL A 234 16.17 19.06 -8.14
N LEU A 235 16.53 17.89 -7.62
CA LEU A 235 15.65 16.71 -7.67
C LEU A 235 14.36 16.98 -6.89
N GLY A 236 13.20 16.68 -7.48
CA GLY A 236 11.90 16.83 -6.84
C GLY A 236 11.55 15.62 -5.98
N ASP A 237 12.38 15.34 -4.97
CA ASP A 237 12.21 14.23 -4.03
C ASP A 237 11.77 14.69 -2.64
N GLU A 238 11.55 13.72 -1.74
CA GLU A 238 11.03 13.95 -0.40
C GLU A 238 12.00 14.76 0.46
N ALA A 239 13.31 14.53 0.32
CA ALA A 239 14.34 15.25 1.07
C ALA A 239 14.33 16.74 0.68
N HIS A 240 14.37 17.03 -0.63
CA HIS A 240 14.27 18.39 -1.13
C HIS A 240 12.97 19.07 -0.68
N ALA A 241 11.83 18.37 -0.79
CA ALA A 241 10.53 18.92 -0.44
C ALA A 241 10.40 19.30 1.04
N LEU A 242 11.02 18.52 1.94
CA LEU A 242 10.97 18.78 3.39
C LEU A 242 12.02 19.78 3.89
N GLN A 243 13.11 19.99 3.16
CA GLN A 243 14.23 20.83 3.61
C GLN A 243 14.26 22.18 2.91
N TYR A 244 14.29 22.20 1.58
CA TYR A 244 14.72 23.38 0.81
C TYR A 244 13.72 23.88 -0.21
N CYS A 245 12.70 23.09 -0.55
CA CYS A 245 11.74 23.46 -1.59
C CYS A 245 11.03 24.79 -1.27
N LEU A 246 10.63 25.53 -2.30
CA LEU A 246 9.76 26.69 -2.10
C LEU A 246 8.35 26.29 -1.68
N ARG A 247 7.92 25.06 -2.02
CA ARG A 247 6.60 24.56 -1.66
C ARG A 247 6.47 24.40 -0.14
N GLY A 248 5.43 24.97 0.44
CA GLY A 248 5.17 24.93 1.86
C GLY A 248 6.25 25.61 2.70
N ALA A 249 7.02 26.57 2.17
CA ALA A 249 8.12 27.22 2.90
C ALA A 249 7.65 27.86 4.22
N GLU A 250 6.55 28.61 4.21
CA GLU A 250 5.97 29.20 5.43
C GLU A 250 5.54 28.12 6.45
N SER A 251 4.83 27.10 5.96
CA SER A 251 4.41 25.96 6.78
C SER A 251 5.60 25.20 7.37
N ARG A 252 6.68 25.06 6.60
CA ARG A 252 7.93 24.43 7.04
C ARG A 252 8.57 25.22 8.17
N SER A 253 8.69 26.54 8.05
CA SER A 253 9.24 27.40 9.10
C SER A 253 8.42 27.31 10.39
N LEU A 254 7.09 27.34 10.28
CA LEU A 254 6.20 27.20 11.44
C LEU A 254 6.32 25.81 12.09
N ILE A 255 6.30 24.75 11.30
CA ILE A 255 6.38 23.36 11.79
C ILE A 255 7.75 23.07 12.37
N SER A 256 8.83 23.58 11.76
CA SER A 256 10.19 23.46 12.28
C SER A 256 10.28 24.04 13.70
N ARG A 257 9.74 25.24 13.91
CA ARG A 257 9.70 25.89 15.24
C ARG A 257 8.95 25.04 16.27
N HIS A 258 7.76 24.55 15.92
CA HIS A 258 7.00 23.66 16.79
C HIS A 258 7.72 22.34 17.07
N MET A 259 8.44 21.79 16.08
CA MET A 259 9.23 20.57 16.30
C MET A 259 10.35 20.85 17.30
N VAL A 260 11.13 21.92 17.13
CA VAL A 260 12.17 22.31 18.10
C VAL A 260 11.62 22.38 19.53
N GLU A 261 10.47 23.04 19.73
CA GLU A 261 9.80 23.11 21.03
C GLU A 261 9.42 21.71 21.58
N LEU A 262 8.89 20.82 20.73
CA LEU A 262 8.53 19.46 21.13
C LEU A 262 9.77 18.63 21.51
N PHE A 263 10.88 18.80 20.78
CA PHE A 263 12.14 18.10 21.07
C PHE A 263 12.79 18.61 22.37
N GLN A 264 12.81 19.92 22.59
CA GLN A 264 13.29 20.54 23.83
C GLN A 264 12.48 20.07 25.04
N ARG A 265 11.14 20.02 24.93
CA ARG A 265 10.26 19.43 25.97
C ARG A 265 10.56 17.96 26.25
N GLY A 266 11.06 17.24 25.26
CA GLY A 266 11.49 15.85 25.39
C GLY A 266 12.93 15.67 25.89
N GLY A 267 13.64 16.76 26.24
CA GLY A 267 15.03 16.71 26.68
C GLY A 267 16.04 16.37 25.57
N VAL A 268 15.63 16.45 24.30
CA VAL A 268 16.52 16.20 23.16
C VAL A 268 17.07 17.53 22.69
N GLN A 269 18.40 17.69 22.75
CA GLN A 269 19.08 18.88 22.25
C GLN A 269 18.98 18.93 20.72
N ILE A 270 18.33 19.98 20.22
CA ILE A 270 18.24 20.31 18.79
C ILE A 270 18.84 21.70 18.62
N THR A 271 19.69 21.85 17.62
CA THR A 271 20.33 23.13 17.32
C THR A 271 19.38 24.03 16.50
N PRO A 272 19.35 25.35 16.78
CA PRO A 272 18.68 26.29 15.89
C PRO A 272 19.30 26.24 14.50
N GLY A 273 18.57 25.71 13.52
CA GLY A 273 19.07 25.48 12.16
C GLY A 273 19.03 24.02 11.71
N ASP A 274 18.78 23.08 12.63
CA ASP A 274 18.54 21.69 12.28
C ASP A 274 17.38 21.57 11.27
N SER A 275 17.62 20.84 10.18
CA SER A 275 16.59 20.62 9.17
C SER A 275 15.47 19.74 9.75
N ILE A 276 14.25 19.87 9.19
CA ILE A 276 13.13 18.99 9.56
C ILE A 276 13.50 17.51 9.43
N LEU A 277 14.29 17.15 8.43
CA LEU A 277 14.75 15.77 8.24
C LEU A 277 15.72 15.33 9.35
N SER A 278 16.67 16.21 9.74
CA SER A 278 17.59 15.97 10.87
C SER A 278 16.82 15.70 12.16
N MET A 279 15.87 16.58 12.49
CA MET A 279 14.98 16.39 13.63
C MET A 279 14.17 15.10 13.52
N ALA A 280 13.63 14.80 12.34
CA ALA A 280 12.79 13.63 12.14
C ALA A 280 13.54 12.30 12.38
N HIS A 281 14.84 12.23 12.10
CA HIS A 281 15.66 11.06 12.46
C HIS A 281 15.76 10.84 13.98
N GLN A 282 15.58 11.88 14.79
CA GLN A 282 15.66 11.82 16.25
C GLN A 282 14.32 11.53 16.95
N ILE A 283 13.21 11.38 16.20
CA ILE A 283 11.86 11.16 16.77
C ILE A 283 11.85 9.99 17.75
N HIS A 284 12.61 8.92 17.47
CA HIS A 284 12.69 7.73 18.30
C HIS A 284 13.14 8.00 19.75
N ARG A 285 13.78 9.14 20.03
CA ARG A 285 14.26 9.55 21.37
C ARG A 285 13.17 10.21 22.22
N LEU A 286 12.04 10.60 21.62
CA LEU A 286 10.96 11.29 22.33
C LEU A 286 9.98 10.31 23.00
N SER A 287 9.16 10.80 23.93
CA SER A 287 8.06 10.02 24.51
C SER A 287 6.96 9.72 23.47
N PRO A 288 6.17 8.65 23.62
CA PRO A 288 5.14 8.27 22.65
C PRO A 288 4.15 9.38 22.29
N GLN A 289 3.78 10.21 23.28
CA GLN A 289 2.87 11.33 23.07
C GLN A 289 3.52 12.46 22.26
N LEU A 290 4.79 12.79 22.54
CA LEU A 290 5.52 13.81 21.77
C LEU A 290 5.78 13.34 20.34
N GLN A 291 6.14 12.07 20.15
CA GLN A 291 6.30 11.48 18.81
C GLN A 291 5.02 11.58 17.98
N LYS A 292 3.87 11.26 18.60
CA LYS A 292 2.56 11.39 17.94
C LYS A 292 2.33 12.82 17.44
N ASN A 293 2.69 13.82 18.25
CA ASN A 293 2.57 15.24 17.87
C ASN A 293 3.53 15.60 16.73
N VAL A 294 4.78 15.13 16.78
CA VAL A 294 5.75 15.35 15.68
C VAL A 294 5.27 14.72 14.39
N TRP A 295 4.81 13.46 14.41
CA TRP A 295 4.23 12.80 13.23
C TRP A 295 3.03 13.54 12.67
N HIS A 296 2.17 14.07 13.55
CA HIS A 296 1.04 14.88 13.13
C HIS A 296 1.49 16.15 12.40
N LYS A 297 2.49 16.87 12.94
CA LYS A 297 3.06 18.07 12.30
C LYS A 297 3.72 17.75 10.95
N LEU A 298 4.52 16.69 10.87
CA LEU A 298 5.09 16.23 9.61
C LEU A 298 4.02 15.91 8.56
N GLY A 299 2.95 15.21 8.98
CA GLY A 299 1.81 14.94 8.11
C GLY A 299 1.10 16.21 7.63
N GLN A 300 1.00 17.25 8.46
CA GLN A 300 0.45 18.55 8.05
C GLN A 300 1.31 19.22 6.97
N LEU A 301 2.63 19.22 7.13
CA LEU A 301 3.57 19.75 6.13
C LEU A 301 3.44 19.01 4.80
N MET A 302 3.49 17.68 4.84
CA MET A 302 3.35 16.84 3.64
C MET A 302 2.02 17.05 2.94
N ALA A 303 0.93 17.22 3.70
CA ALA A 303 -0.38 17.53 3.15
C ALA A 303 -0.44 18.91 2.48
N CYS A 304 0.19 19.92 3.10
CA CYS A 304 0.31 21.27 2.55
C CYS A 304 1.08 21.26 1.22
N ILE A 305 2.24 20.60 1.17
CA ILE A 305 3.04 20.45 -0.05
C ILE A 305 2.23 19.74 -1.14
N ASP A 306 1.55 18.65 -0.81
CA ASP A 306 0.68 17.95 -1.77
C ASP A 306 -0.44 18.83 -2.32
N ASP A 307 -1.03 19.72 -1.51
CA ASP A 307 -2.06 20.65 -1.95
C ASP A 307 -1.51 21.72 -2.88
N GLU A 308 -0.32 22.26 -2.60
CA GLU A 308 0.34 23.21 -3.49
C GLU A 308 0.67 22.57 -4.84
N ILE A 309 1.17 21.32 -4.84
CA ILE A 309 1.39 20.57 -6.08
C ILE A 309 0.09 20.41 -6.86
N LYS A 310 -1.02 20.06 -6.20
CA LYS A 310 -2.32 19.96 -6.87
C LYS A 310 -2.76 21.29 -7.47
N LYS A 311 -2.61 22.39 -6.73
CA LYS A 311 -2.94 23.73 -7.23
C LYS A 311 -2.12 24.09 -8.46
N GLU A 312 -0.82 23.76 -8.48
CA GLU A 312 0.06 23.96 -9.65
C GLU A 312 -0.39 23.17 -10.88
N HIS A 313 -0.91 21.95 -10.69
CA HIS A 313 -1.44 21.16 -11.80
C HIS A 313 -2.78 21.72 -12.28
N CYS A 314 -3.69 22.07 -11.36
CA CYS A 314 -4.99 22.65 -11.71
C CYS A 314 -4.89 24.02 -12.40
N SER A 315 -3.94 24.87 -11.99
CA SER A 315 -3.75 26.19 -12.62
C SER A 315 -3.23 26.10 -14.05
N GLN A 316 -2.67 24.96 -14.44
CA GLN A 316 -2.23 24.70 -15.81
C GLN A 316 -3.29 24.02 -16.66
N ASP A 317 -4.14 23.20 -16.05
CA ASP A 317 -5.36 22.69 -16.66
C ASP A 317 -6.42 23.79 -16.89
N ALA A 318 -6.22 24.99 -16.31
CA ALA A 318 -7.05 26.18 -16.50
C ALA A 318 -6.72 27.00 -17.78
N LEU A 319 -5.67 26.65 -18.53
CA LEU A 319 -5.60 27.00 -19.95
C LEU A 319 -6.67 26.15 -20.67
N PRO A 320 -7.51 26.73 -21.55
CA PRO A 320 -8.76 26.09 -21.99
C PRO A 320 -8.47 24.83 -22.81
N ASN A 321 -8.36 23.71 -22.11
CA ASN A 321 -8.06 22.42 -22.71
C ASN A 321 -9.37 21.81 -23.22
N ARG A 322 -9.92 22.39 -24.32
CA ARG A 322 -11.02 21.81 -25.11
C ARG A 322 -10.79 20.31 -25.37
N TRP A 323 -9.52 19.90 -25.47
CA TRP A 323 -9.07 18.52 -25.60
C TRP A 323 -9.40 17.62 -24.40
N MET A 324 -9.28 18.10 -23.15
CA MET A 324 -9.61 17.31 -21.96
C MET A 324 -11.12 17.09 -21.80
N THR A 325 -11.94 18.06 -22.21
CA THR A 325 -13.39 17.88 -22.29
C THR A 325 -13.74 16.84 -23.34
N VAL A 326 -13.15 16.92 -24.54
CA VAL A 326 -13.35 15.92 -25.61
C VAL A 326 -12.90 14.53 -25.18
N VAL A 327 -11.73 14.40 -24.53
CA VAL A 327 -11.22 13.12 -24.02
C VAL A 327 -12.11 12.58 -22.90
N ARG A 328 -12.55 13.41 -21.94
CA ARG A 328 -13.49 12.96 -20.89
C ARG A 328 -14.83 12.55 -21.49
N THR A 329 -15.36 13.26 -22.48
CA THR A 329 -16.59 12.88 -23.18
C THR A 329 -16.40 11.57 -23.96
N ALA A 330 -15.25 11.37 -24.61
CA ALA A 330 -14.91 10.11 -25.29
C ALA A 330 -14.72 8.94 -24.31
N GLN A 331 -14.12 9.19 -23.14
CA GLN A 331 -13.90 8.19 -22.09
C GLN A 331 -15.23 7.79 -21.45
N VAL A 332 -16.11 8.75 -21.16
CA VAL A 332 -17.48 8.49 -20.69
C VAL A 332 -18.24 7.69 -21.74
N ARG A 333 -18.21 8.09 -23.02
CA ARG A 333 -18.84 7.32 -24.10
C ARG A 333 -18.29 5.89 -24.22
N SER A 334 -16.98 5.71 -24.08
CA SER A 334 -16.35 4.39 -24.11
C SER A 334 -16.74 3.52 -22.91
N VAL A 335 -16.79 4.10 -21.71
CA VAL A 335 -17.20 3.38 -20.48
C VAL A 335 -18.70 3.06 -20.56
N THR A 336 -19.54 3.98 -21.00
CA THR A 336 -20.97 3.75 -21.20
C THR A 336 -21.22 2.68 -22.26
N ALA A 337 -20.50 2.70 -23.39
CA ALA A 337 -20.60 1.67 -24.41
C ALA A 337 -20.12 0.30 -23.91
N ALA A 338 -19.04 0.25 -23.12
CA ALA A 338 -18.56 -0.98 -22.50
C ALA A 338 -19.55 -1.53 -21.46
N ALA A 339 -20.12 -0.66 -20.62
CA ALA A 339 -21.16 -1.00 -19.66
C ALA A 339 -22.43 -1.49 -20.36
N GLN A 340 -22.83 -0.85 -21.46
CA GLN A 340 -23.98 -1.25 -22.28
C GLN A 340 -23.74 -2.60 -22.96
N ARG A 341 -22.55 -2.85 -23.53
CA ARG A 341 -22.20 -4.17 -24.09
C ARG A 341 -22.18 -5.25 -23.01
N TYR A 342 -21.65 -4.95 -21.83
CA TYR A 342 -21.65 -5.86 -20.69
C TYR A 342 -23.08 -6.18 -20.24
N PHE A 343 -23.91 -5.16 -20.12
CA PHE A 343 -25.31 -5.28 -19.75
C PHE A 343 -26.11 -6.08 -20.79
N GLN A 344 -25.94 -5.79 -22.08
CA GLN A 344 -26.53 -6.54 -23.19
C GLN A 344 -26.07 -8.00 -23.21
N LYS A 345 -24.78 -8.26 -22.95
CA LYS A 345 -24.24 -9.64 -22.85
C LYS A 345 -24.82 -10.39 -21.66
N ARG A 346 -25.08 -9.69 -20.55
CA ARG A 346 -25.73 -10.25 -19.36
C ARG A 346 -27.22 -10.50 -19.60
N LEU A 347 -27.92 -9.58 -20.26
CA LEU A 347 -29.31 -9.74 -20.72
C LEU A 347 -29.43 -10.95 -21.66
N ARG A 348 -28.58 -11.08 -22.67
CA ARG A 348 -28.57 -12.25 -23.57
C ARG A 348 -28.31 -13.57 -22.86
N ARG A 349 -27.59 -13.56 -21.74
CA ARG A 349 -27.37 -14.75 -20.91
C ARG A 349 -28.55 -15.07 -20.01
N ALA A 350 -29.27 -14.05 -19.53
CA ALA A 350 -30.46 -14.18 -18.71
C ALA A 350 -31.72 -14.48 -19.55
N SER A 351 -31.75 -14.04 -20.81
CA SER A 351 -32.82 -14.30 -21.78
C SER A 351 -32.58 -15.54 -22.64
N ARG A 352 -31.54 -16.33 -22.32
CA ARG A 352 -31.45 -17.69 -22.88
C ARG A 352 -32.57 -18.49 -22.20
N PRO A 353 -33.47 -19.13 -22.97
CA PRO A 353 -34.46 -20.02 -22.38
C PRO A 353 -33.70 -21.09 -21.59
N THR A 354 -33.96 -21.15 -20.29
CA THR A 354 -33.50 -22.26 -19.46
C THR A 354 -34.33 -23.46 -19.89
N LEU A 355 -33.75 -24.36 -20.69
CA LEU A 355 -34.33 -25.67 -20.96
C LEU A 355 -34.25 -26.46 -19.66
N ILE A 356 -35.39 -26.58 -18.98
CA ILE A 356 -35.54 -27.49 -17.85
C ILE A 356 -36.01 -28.81 -18.45
N HIS A 357 -35.13 -29.82 -18.48
CA HIS A 357 -35.53 -31.19 -18.73
C HIS A 357 -36.22 -31.72 -17.48
N ILE A 358 -37.51 -31.98 -17.57
CA ILE A 358 -38.22 -32.83 -16.61
C ILE A 358 -38.23 -34.21 -17.26
N PRO A 359 -37.56 -35.22 -16.69
CA PRO A 359 -37.71 -36.59 -17.19
C PRO A 359 -39.11 -37.08 -16.80
N ASP A 360 -39.87 -37.52 -17.79
CA ASP A 360 -41.11 -38.26 -17.60
C ASP A 360 -40.86 -39.71 -18.04
N ASP A 361 -41.27 -40.66 -17.23
CA ASP A 361 -40.94 -42.10 -17.32
C ASP A 361 -41.92 -42.86 -18.25
N SER A 362 -42.44 -42.20 -19.30
CA SER A 362 -43.27 -42.88 -20.29
C SER A 362 -42.87 -42.54 -21.73
N ASP A 363 -42.60 -43.61 -22.50
CA ASP A 363 -42.42 -43.60 -23.95
C ASP A 363 -43.69 -43.06 -24.61
N ASP A 364 -43.72 -41.75 -24.85
CA ASP A 364 -44.03 -41.13 -26.14
C ASP A 364 -44.36 -39.63 -25.95
N SER A 365 -43.70 -38.79 -26.76
CA SER A 365 -43.82 -37.32 -26.90
C SER A 365 -43.07 -36.42 -25.89
N VAL A 366 -42.09 -35.66 -26.42
CA VAL A 366 -41.35 -34.62 -25.70
C VAL A 366 -42.11 -33.29 -25.83
N GLU A 367 -42.76 -32.81 -24.77
CA GLU A 367 -43.25 -31.42 -24.73
C GLU A 367 -42.13 -30.47 -24.26
N ILE A 368 -41.68 -29.60 -25.17
CA ILE A 368 -40.75 -28.51 -24.87
C ILE A 368 -41.57 -27.28 -24.43
N VAL A 369 -41.66 -27.03 -23.12
CA VAL A 369 -42.26 -25.79 -22.62
C VAL A 369 -41.21 -24.70 -22.51
N SER A 370 -41.26 -23.70 -23.40
CA SER A 370 -40.45 -22.49 -23.30
C SER A 370 -41.09 -21.48 -22.35
N VAL A 371 -40.65 -21.41 -21.09
CA VAL A 371 -41.11 -20.37 -20.16
C VAL A 371 -40.24 -19.12 -20.31
N THR A 372 -40.82 -18.04 -20.81
CA THR A 372 -40.20 -16.71 -20.77
C THR A 372 -40.64 -16.02 -19.47
N VAL A 373 -39.75 -15.92 -18.48
CA VAL A 373 -40.05 -15.19 -17.24
C VAL A 373 -39.81 -13.69 -17.48
N PRO A 374 -40.84 -12.82 -17.42
CA PRO A 374 -40.63 -11.39 -17.54
C PRO A 374 -39.95 -10.86 -16.27
N PHE A 375 -38.83 -10.16 -16.45
CA PHE A 375 -38.13 -9.46 -15.38
C PHE A 375 -38.89 -8.16 -15.07
N THR A 376 -39.69 -8.12 -13.99
CA THR A 376 -40.24 -6.87 -13.45
C THR A 376 -39.17 -6.13 -12.63
N LEU A 377 -38.71 -5.00 -13.14
CA LEU A 377 -37.82 -4.08 -12.43
C LEU A 377 -38.63 -3.25 -11.43
N TYR A 378 -38.41 -3.46 -10.13
CA TYR A 378 -38.76 -2.47 -9.10
C TYR A 378 -37.84 -1.25 -9.27
N ALA A 379 -38.39 -0.15 -9.77
CA ALA A 379 -37.74 1.15 -9.71
C ALA A 379 -37.87 1.73 -8.29
N PRO A 380 -36.81 2.29 -7.69
CA PRO A 380 -36.93 3.01 -6.42
C PRO A 380 -37.66 4.34 -6.67
N THR A 381 -38.80 4.51 -6.01
CA THR A 381 -39.59 5.75 -5.99
C THR A 381 -38.82 6.85 -5.23
N THR A 382 -38.20 7.78 -5.95
CA THR A 382 -37.80 9.06 -5.39
C THR A 382 -39.03 9.96 -5.24
N ARG A 383 -39.55 10.07 -4.01
CA ARG A 383 -40.44 11.17 -3.59
C ARG A 383 -39.61 12.45 -3.47
N ARG A 384 -39.78 13.39 -4.41
CA ARG A 384 -39.76 14.84 -4.12
C ARG A 384 -40.45 15.64 -5.22
N ASN A 385 -41.65 16.08 -4.86
CA ASN A 385 -42.51 17.16 -5.35
C ASN A 385 -42.18 17.85 -6.68
N GLN A 386 -43.17 17.74 -7.57
CA GLN A 386 -43.51 18.70 -8.60
C GLN A 386 -43.85 20.07 -7.98
N ALA A 387 -43.36 21.15 -8.59
CA ALA A 387 -44.14 22.37 -8.82
C ALA A 387 -43.47 23.21 -9.92
N ALA A 388 -44.34 23.73 -10.80
CA ALA A 388 -44.14 24.83 -11.74
C ALA A 388 -43.48 24.52 -13.11
N HIS A 389 -44.37 24.24 -14.05
CA HIS A 389 -44.37 24.68 -15.45
C HIS A 389 -43.63 26.00 -15.72
N HIS A 390 -42.91 26.09 -16.84
CA HIS A 390 -43.35 26.87 -18.01
C HIS A 390 -42.41 26.62 -19.20
N ALA A 391 -43.03 26.35 -20.34
CA ALA A 391 -42.40 26.19 -21.63
C ALA A 391 -41.86 27.54 -22.15
N ALA A 392 -40.70 27.51 -22.82
CA ALA A 392 -40.33 28.50 -23.82
C ALA A 392 -39.57 27.79 -24.95
N VAL A 393 -40.27 27.72 -26.07
CA VAL A 393 -39.82 27.35 -27.42
C VAL A 393 -38.81 28.38 -27.94
N TYR A 394 -37.89 27.96 -28.83
CA TYR A 394 -37.23 28.67 -29.96
C TYR A 394 -35.75 28.27 -30.14
N PRO A 395 -35.14 28.43 -31.35
CA PRO A 395 -35.14 27.43 -32.41
C PRO A 395 -33.71 26.95 -32.76
N ALA A 396 -33.60 25.97 -33.66
CA ALA A 396 -32.33 25.45 -34.15
C ALA A 396 -31.51 26.52 -34.91
N PRO A 397 -30.17 26.58 -34.74
CA PRO A 397 -29.33 27.45 -35.55
C PRO A 397 -28.91 26.77 -36.87
N THR A 398 -29.13 27.52 -37.95
CA THR A 398 -28.74 27.31 -39.35
C THR A 398 -27.20 27.21 -39.51
N PRO A 399 -26.67 26.52 -40.55
CA PRO A 399 -25.25 26.29 -40.70
C PRO A 399 -24.51 27.52 -41.26
N ALA A 400 -23.38 27.86 -40.64
CA ALA A 400 -22.51 28.94 -41.10
C ALA A 400 -21.60 28.49 -42.26
N ARG A 401 -21.49 29.37 -43.26
CA ARG A 401 -20.62 29.31 -44.45
C ARG A 401 -19.12 29.32 -44.10
N PRO A 402 -18.23 28.82 -44.99
CA PRO A 402 -16.79 28.81 -44.80
C PRO A 402 -16.12 30.09 -45.31
N VAL A 403 -15.13 30.60 -44.59
CA VAL A 403 -14.15 31.60 -45.08
C VAL A 403 -12.82 31.42 -44.31
N PRO A 404 -11.67 31.98 -44.74
CA PRO A 404 -10.69 31.34 -45.63
C PRO A 404 -9.33 31.12 -44.94
N HIS A 405 -8.42 30.47 -45.66
CA HIS A 405 -7.03 30.18 -45.33
C HIS A 405 -6.26 31.33 -44.63
N ALA A 406 -5.61 31.02 -43.51
CA ALA A 406 -4.55 31.83 -42.91
C ALA A 406 -3.17 31.20 -43.19
N LEU A 407 -2.25 32.05 -43.65
CA LEU A 407 -0.85 31.77 -43.99
C LEU A 407 0.00 31.36 -42.76
N PRO A 408 1.12 30.63 -42.97
CA PRO A 408 1.95 30.11 -41.90
C PRO A 408 2.84 31.19 -41.24
N LEU A 409 2.90 31.15 -39.91
CA LEU A 409 3.81 31.93 -39.08
C LEU A 409 5.26 31.48 -39.30
N GLN A 410 6.11 32.43 -39.68
CA GLN A 410 7.57 32.26 -39.78
C GLN A 410 8.20 32.15 -38.38
N HIS A 411 9.11 31.19 -38.22
CA HIS A 411 9.96 31.05 -37.04
C HIS A 411 11.02 32.17 -36.97
N PRO A 412 11.31 32.74 -35.80
CA PRO A 412 12.52 33.54 -35.62
C PRO A 412 13.78 32.65 -35.53
N PRO A 413 14.95 33.12 -36.00
CA PRO A 413 16.18 32.33 -36.03
C PRO A 413 16.80 32.17 -34.63
N PRO A 414 17.67 31.15 -34.44
CA PRO A 414 18.32 30.88 -33.17
C PRO A 414 19.40 31.92 -32.85
N ARG A 415 19.43 32.42 -31.61
CA ARG A 415 20.53 33.25 -31.09
C ARG A 415 21.78 32.39 -30.87
N ALA A 416 22.91 32.89 -31.37
CA ALA A 416 24.24 32.32 -31.20
C ALA A 416 24.69 32.28 -29.71
N PRO A 417 25.56 31.34 -29.31
CA PRO A 417 26.05 31.23 -27.95
C PRO A 417 27.11 32.31 -27.63
N LEU A 418 26.93 32.99 -26.51
CA LEU A 418 27.92 33.87 -25.89
C LEU A 418 29.09 33.02 -25.35
N GLN A 419 30.28 33.22 -25.92
CA GLN A 419 31.54 32.74 -25.35
C GLN A 419 31.87 33.55 -24.09
N LEU A 420 32.04 32.86 -22.96
CA LEU A 420 32.63 33.41 -21.74
C LEU A 420 34.11 33.02 -21.71
N HIS A 421 34.97 34.02 -21.76
CA HIS A 421 36.41 33.88 -21.48
C HIS A 421 36.65 33.54 -20.00
N PRO A 422 37.68 32.75 -19.68
CA PRO A 422 38.07 32.43 -18.32
C PRO A 422 38.85 33.61 -17.71
N ARG A 423 38.48 34.05 -16.51
CA ARG A 423 39.38 34.84 -15.66
C ARG A 423 39.91 33.94 -14.55
N SER A 424 41.22 33.76 -14.61
CA SER A 424 42.11 33.48 -13.49
C SER A 424 41.93 34.52 -12.37
N VAL A 425 41.80 34.08 -11.12
CA VAL A 425 42.75 34.11 -10.00
C VAL A 425 42.11 33.36 -8.84
#